data_AF-S6GUM6-F1
#
_entry.id   AF-S6GUM6-F1
#
_cell.length_a   1.000
_cell.length_b   1.000
_cell.length_c   1.000
_cell.angle_alpha   90.00
_cell.angle_beta   90.00
_cell.angle_gamma   90.00
#
_symmetry.space_group_name_H-M   'P 1'
#
loop_
_entity.id
_entity.type
_entity.pdbx_description
1 polymer ?
#
loop_
_entity_poly.entity_id
_entity_poly.type
_entity_poly.pdbx_seq_one_letter_code
_entity_poly.pdbx_strand_id
1 'polypeptide(L)'
;MDADGYEELELSKGNISSIIWSAICLESLMENVITNYFFGKFSGLDIKRDLFQRELLQSSSMQFSFKKKLLNKICDQRDEISGKKSSKLQGTLKRVMQWRNAFAHGKLSYNTKEGVILSYFSGDHKTEILNEKFWDSLEQDFELSEQLLKELTV
;
A
#
# COMPACT_ATOMS: atom_id res chain seq x y z
N MET A 1 9.94 -29.09 -12.41
CA MET A 1 10.52 -27.82 -11.95
C MET A 1 12.00 -28.06 -11.85
N ASP A 2 12.77 -27.35 -12.65
CA ASP A 2 14.23 -27.35 -12.61
C ASP A 2 14.73 -26.55 -11.39
N ALA A 3 16.04 -26.58 -11.14
CA ALA A 3 16.65 -25.88 -10.01
C ALA A 3 16.39 -24.36 -10.08
N ASP A 4 16.49 -23.78 -11.29
CA ASP A 4 16.29 -22.36 -11.55
C ASP A 4 14.85 -21.92 -11.25
N GLY A 5 13.85 -22.69 -11.69
CA GLY A 5 12.44 -22.39 -11.40
C GLY A 5 12.05 -22.56 -9.92
N TYR A 6 12.75 -23.43 -9.18
CA TYR A 6 12.59 -23.52 -7.73
C TYR A 6 13.17 -22.29 -7.02
N GLU A 7 14.36 -21.85 -7.43
CA GLU A 7 15.03 -20.68 -6.86
C GLU A 7 14.21 -19.40 -7.07
N GLU A 8 13.68 -19.18 -8.29
CA GLU A 8 12.85 -18.02 -8.61
C GLU A 8 11.55 -17.98 -7.78
N LEU A 9 10.93 -19.14 -7.57
CA LEU A 9 9.73 -19.25 -6.75
C LEU A 9 10.02 -18.98 -5.26
N GLU A 10 11.12 -19.51 -4.73
CA GLU A 10 11.52 -19.25 -3.34
C GLU A 10 11.92 -17.79 -3.11
N LEU A 11 12.62 -17.18 -4.06
CA LEU A 11 12.92 -15.75 -4.03
C LEU A 11 11.63 -14.91 -4.01
N SER A 12 10.67 -15.24 -4.89
CA SER A 12 9.37 -14.56 -4.94
C SER A 12 8.58 -14.71 -3.63
N LYS A 13 8.64 -15.88 -2.99
CA LYS A 13 8.06 -16.09 -1.65
C LYS A 13 8.75 -15.25 -0.59
N GLY A 14 10.08 -15.14 -0.63
CA GLY A 14 10.86 -14.30 0.26
C GLY A 14 10.43 -12.83 0.22
N ASN A 15 10.05 -12.33 -0.97
CA ASN A 15 9.62 -10.95 -1.17
C ASN A 15 8.24 -10.62 -0.57
N ILE A 16 7.38 -11.62 -0.32
CA ILE A 16 6.00 -11.40 0.18
C ILE A 16 6.00 -10.58 1.47
N SER A 17 6.86 -10.95 2.43
CA SER A 17 6.94 -10.28 3.73
C SER A 17 7.30 -8.82 3.57
N SER A 18 8.23 -8.49 2.67
CA SER A 18 8.63 -7.12 2.37
C SER A 18 7.48 -6.31 1.78
N ILE A 19 6.70 -6.87 0.85
CA ILE A 19 5.56 -6.18 0.23
C ILE A 19 4.48 -5.89 1.26
N ILE A 20 4.13 -6.88 2.10
CA ILE A 20 3.13 -6.71 3.15
C ILE A 20 3.61 -5.67 4.17
N TRP A 21 4.86 -5.75 4.59
CA TRP A 21 5.46 -4.79 5.52
C TRP A 21 5.47 -3.37 4.94
N SER A 22 5.89 -3.19 3.69
CA SER A 22 5.86 -1.89 3.01
C SER A 22 4.45 -1.30 2.94
N ALA A 23 3.41 -2.14 2.78
CA ALA A 23 2.03 -1.67 2.78
C ALA A 23 1.58 -1.20 4.17
N ILE A 24 2.03 -1.86 5.24
CA ILE A 24 1.79 -1.44 6.63
C ILE A 24 2.50 -0.10 6.91
N CYS A 25 3.74 0.05 6.46
CA CYS A 25 4.49 1.31 6.58
C CYS A 25 3.78 2.47 5.86
N LEU A 26 3.28 2.23 4.64
CA LEU A 26 2.46 3.22 3.93
C LEU A 26 1.16 3.55 4.67
N GLU A 27 0.49 2.55 5.25
CA GLU A 27 -0.71 2.80 6.05
C GLU A 27 -0.39 3.66 7.29
N SER A 28 0.73 3.43 7.96
CA SER A 28 1.20 4.29 9.06
C SER A 28 1.48 5.72 8.60
N LEU A 29 2.06 5.91 7.42
CA LEU A 29 2.23 7.25 6.83
C LEU A 29 0.88 7.92 6.54
N MET A 30 -0.11 7.17 6.03
CA MET A 30 -1.46 7.69 5.85
C MET A 30 -2.07 8.15 7.19
N GLU A 31 -1.91 7.35 8.25
CA GLU A 31 -2.38 7.69 9.59
C GLU A 31 -1.71 8.96 10.12
N ASN A 32 -0.41 9.14 9.88
CA ASN A 32 0.32 10.34 10.25
C ASN A 32 -0.20 11.58 9.52
N VAL A 33 -0.44 11.50 8.21
CA VAL A 33 -1.03 12.59 7.42
C VAL A 33 -2.41 12.96 7.96
N ILE A 34 -3.27 11.96 8.20
CA ILE A 34 -4.62 12.18 8.73
C ILE A 34 -4.55 12.83 10.12
N THR A 35 -3.68 12.32 10.99
CA THR A 35 -3.53 12.87 12.35
C THR A 35 -3.01 14.31 12.30
N ASN A 36 -2.00 14.59 11.47
CA ASN A 36 -1.45 15.94 11.33
C ASN A 36 -2.45 16.93 10.74
N TYR A 37 -3.38 16.46 9.90
CA TYR A 37 -4.47 17.30 9.41
C TYR A 37 -5.40 17.77 10.54
N PHE A 38 -5.79 16.87 11.46
CA PHE A 38 -6.75 17.21 12.53
C PHE A 38 -6.12 17.86 13.77
N PHE A 39 -4.87 17.49 14.10
CA PHE A 39 -4.21 17.89 15.35
C PHE A 39 -2.96 18.74 15.14
N GLY A 40 -2.61 19.05 13.88
CA GLY A 40 -1.35 19.71 13.56
C GLY A 40 -0.13 18.79 13.74
N LYS A 41 1.07 19.35 13.55
CA LYS A 41 2.33 18.62 13.78
C LYS A 41 2.47 18.27 15.25
N PHE A 42 3.07 17.12 15.52
CA PHE A 42 3.34 16.69 16.88
C PHE A 42 4.17 17.72 17.64
N SER A 43 3.63 18.20 18.77
CA SER A 43 4.24 19.22 19.63
C SER A 43 4.41 18.76 21.08
N GLY A 44 4.13 17.49 21.39
CA GLY A 44 4.21 16.92 22.73
C GLY A 44 3.05 15.96 23.02
N LEU A 45 2.91 15.61 24.30
CA LEU A 45 1.85 14.70 24.76
C LEU A 45 0.47 15.34 24.58
N ASP A 46 -0.34 14.77 23.70
CA ASP A 46 -1.74 15.13 23.50
C ASP A 46 -2.61 13.88 23.61
N ILE A 47 -3.39 13.79 24.69
CA ILE A 47 -4.25 12.64 25.00
C ILE A 47 -5.33 12.44 23.93
N LYS A 48 -5.86 13.53 23.35
CA LYS A 48 -6.89 13.42 22.30
C LYS A 48 -6.29 12.89 21.01
N ARG A 49 -5.08 13.33 20.68
CA ARG A 49 -4.31 12.82 19.54
C ARG A 49 -4.01 11.33 19.70
N ASP A 50 -3.51 10.90 20.86
CA ASP A 50 -3.19 9.49 21.13
C ASP A 50 -4.44 8.60 21.07
N LEU A 51 -5.54 9.04 21.70
CA LEU A 51 -6.83 8.35 21.63
C LEU A 51 -7.31 8.21 20.18
N PHE A 52 -7.23 9.29 19.39
CA PHE A 52 -7.61 9.26 17.97
C PHE A 52 -6.74 8.30 17.16
N GLN A 53 -5.43 8.26 17.40
CA GLN A 53 -4.54 7.36 16.68
C GLN A 53 -4.81 5.89 17.05
N ARG A 54 -4.83 5.56 18.35
CA ARG A 54 -4.93 4.17 18.82
C ARG A 54 -6.33 3.60 18.66
N GLU A 55 -7.34 4.30 19.15
CA GLU A 55 -8.70 3.77 19.25
C GLU A 55 -9.51 3.97 17.98
N LEU A 56 -9.14 4.95 17.14
CA LEU A 56 -9.82 5.19 15.87
C LEU A 56 -8.96 4.71 14.69
N LEU A 57 -7.82 5.35 14.43
CA LEU A 57 -7.06 5.09 13.20
C LEU A 57 -6.48 3.67 13.13
N GLN A 58 -5.93 3.17 14.23
CA GLN A 58 -5.30 1.85 14.28
C GLN A 58 -6.28 0.73 14.62
N SER A 59 -7.55 1.07 14.85
CA SER A 59 -8.58 0.08 15.09
C SER A 59 -8.85 -0.78 13.86
N SER A 60 -9.26 -2.03 14.09
CA SER A 60 -9.70 -2.94 13.01
C SER A 60 -10.90 -2.41 12.22
N SER A 61 -11.67 -1.49 12.81
CA SER A 61 -12.81 -0.83 12.17
C SER A 61 -12.37 0.18 11.10
N MET A 62 -11.18 0.77 11.25
CA MET A 62 -10.64 1.77 10.35
C MET A 62 -9.67 1.15 9.35
N GLN A 63 -10.24 0.45 8.36
CA GLN A 63 -9.44 -0.24 7.34
C GLN A 63 -8.73 0.73 6.38
N PHE A 64 -7.62 0.28 5.78
CA PHE A 64 -6.86 0.96 4.72
C PHE A 64 -7.76 1.66 3.68
N SER A 65 -8.78 0.95 3.18
CA SER A 65 -9.69 1.45 2.14
C SER A 65 -10.46 2.69 2.58
N PHE A 66 -10.83 2.77 3.87
CA PHE A 66 -11.49 3.93 4.45
C PHE A 66 -10.50 5.07 4.71
N LYS A 67 -9.31 4.77 5.26
CA LYS A 67 -8.22 5.77 5.43
C LYS A 67 -7.88 6.44 4.09
N LYS A 68 -7.82 5.66 3.01
CA LYS A 68 -7.61 6.14 1.64
C LYS A 68 -8.69 7.12 1.18
N LYS A 69 -9.97 6.81 1.46
CA LYS A 69 -11.10 7.71 1.17
C LYS A 69 -11.03 8.99 1.99
N LEU A 70 -10.70 8.89 3.28
CA LEU A 70 -10.53 10.04 4.16
C LEU A 70 -9.39 10.93 3.67
N LEU A 71 -8.26 10.36 3.28
CA LEU A 71 -7.16 11.11 2.65
C LEU A 71 -7.58 11.83 1.38
N ASN A 72 -8.43 11.23 0.54
CA ASN A 72 -8.95 11.94 -0.62
C ASN A 72 -9.72 13.21 -0.20
N LYS A 73 -10.57 13.09 0.82
CA LYS A 73 -11.32 14.24 1.35
C LYS A 73 -10.41 15.29 1.95
N ILE A 74 -9.34 14.90 2.62
CA ILE A 74 -8.32 15.82 3.11
C ILE A 74 -7.63 16.54 1.95
N CYS A 75 -7.26 15.82 0.89
CA CYS A 75 -6.66 16.42 -0.30
C CYS A 75 -7.63 17.37 -1.01
N ASP A 76 -8.93 17.06 -1.05
CA ASP A 76 -9.96 17.94 -1.62
C ASP A 76 -10.10 19.26 -0.83
N GLN A 77 -9.70 19.27 0.44
CA GLN A 77 -9.72 20.45 1.32
C GLN A 77 -8.38 21.20 1.36
N ARG A 78 -7.31 20.65 0.75
CA ARG A 78 -5.97 21.27 0.69
C ARG A 78 -5.63 21.61 -0.75
N ASP A 79 -5.42 22.88 -1.04
CA ASP A 79 -5.07 23.32 -2.40
C ASP A 79 -3.75 22.71 -2.90
N GLU A 80 -2.82 22.39 -1.99
CA GLU A 80 -1.44 21.93 -2.22
C GLU A 80 -1.33 20.62 -3.02
N ILE A 81 -2.30 19.70 -2.90
CA ILE A 81 -2.30 18.39 -3.58
C ILE A 81 -3.59 18.17 -4.40
N SER A 82 -4.30 19.24 -4.70
CA SER A 82 -5.55 19.16 -5.47
C SER A 82 -5.35 18.62 -6.91
N GLY A 83 -6.43 18.10 -7.49
CA GLY A 83 -6.49 17.67 -8.89
C GLY A 83 -5.61 16.45 -9.21
N LYS A 84 -4.64 16.63 -10.11
CA LYS A 84 -3.88 15.51 -10.70
C LYS A 84 -3.05 14.74 -9.67
N LYS A 85 -2.48 15.42 -8.68
CA LYS A 85 -1.65 14.78 -7.63
C LYS A 85 -2.50 13.91 -6.71
N SER A 86 -3.60 14.42 -6.18
CA SER A 86 -4.56 13.63 -5.39
C SER A 86 -5.06 12.41 -6.16
N SER A 87 -5.45 12.57 -7.44
CA SER A 87 -5.87 11.44 -8.28
C SER A 87 -4.77 10.39 -8.44
N LYS A 88 -3.51 10.82 -8.63
CA LYS A 88 -2.35 9.92 -8.72
C LYS A 88 -2.14 9.15 -7.41
N LEU A 89 -2.15 9.83 -6.26
CA LEU A 89 -2.04 9.22 -4.93
C LEU A 89 -3.16 8.19 -4.71
N GLN A 90 -4.40 8.53 -5.06
CA GLN A 90 -5.54 7.63 -4.90
C GLN A 90 -5.43 6.37 -5.76
N GLY A 91 -4.87 6.51 -6.96
CA GLY A 91 -4.58 5.41 -7.87
C GLY A 91 -3.49 4.49 -7.34
N THR A 92 -2.36 5.05 -6.90
CA THR A 92 -1.22 4.27 -6.39
C THR A 92 -1.58 3.56 -5.08
N LEU A 93 -2.24 4.24 -4.13
CA LEU A 93 -2.72 3.61 -2.89
C LEU A 93 -3.75 2.50 -3.15
N LYS A 94 -4.57 2.63 -4.20
CA LYS A 94 -5.48 1.55 -4.60
C LYS A 94 -4.70 0.31 -5.06
N ARG A 95 -3.64 0.51 -5.85
CA ARG A 95 -2.79 -0.59 -6.35
C ARG A 95 -1.97 -1.21 -5.23
N VAL A 96 -1.35 -0.43 -4.35
CA VAL A 96 -0.68 -0.93 -3.12
C VAL A 96 -1.62 -1.82 -2.31
N MET A 97 -2.86 -1.38 -2.06
CA MET A 97 -3.84 -2.19 -1.35
C MET A 97 -4.18 -3.48 -2.09
N GLN A 98 -4.31 -3.42 -3.42
CA GLN A 98 -4.54 -4.61 -4.25
C GLN A 98 -3.35 -5.58 -4.17
N TRP A 99 -2.12 -5.11 -4.27
CA TRP A 99 -0.92 -5.94 -4.18
C TRP A 99 -0.78 -6.59 -2.80
N ARG A 100 -0.94 -5.81 -1.72
CA ARG A 100 -0.96 -6.36 -0.36
C ARG A 100 -1.96 -7.51 -0.23
N ASN A 101 -3.20 -7.32 -0.72
CA ASN A 101 -4.24 -8.36 -0.64
C ASN A 101 -3.92 -9.56 -1.53
N ALA A 102 -3.41 -9.32 -2.73
CA ALA A 102 -3.02 -10.36 -3.68
C ALA A 102 -1.91 -11.23 -3.10
N PHE A 103 -0.89 -10.66 -2.46
CA PHE A 103 0.20 -11.43 -1.85
C PHE A 103 -0.19 -12.06 -0.50
N ALA A 104 -1.06 -11.42 0.29
CA ALA A 104 -1.51 -11.97 1.57
C ALA A 104 -2.45 -13.17 1.44
N HIS A 105 -3.23 -13.25 0.35
CA HIS A 105 -4.28 -14.26 0.17
C HIS A 105 -4.17 -15.06 -1.13
N GLY A 106 -3.31 -14.63 -2.05
CA GLY A 106 -3.08 -15.32 -3.31
C GLY A 106 -2.17 -16.52 -3.16
N LYS A 107 -1.99 -17.22 -4.28
CA LYS A 107 -1.17 -18.41 -4.41
C LYS A 107 -0.09 -18.17 -5.45
N LEU A 108 1.16 -18.33 -5.03
CA LEU A 108 2.29 -18.41 -5.94
C LEU A 108 2.41 -19.82 -6.53
N SER A 109 2.71 -19.88 -7.81
CA SER A 109 2.98 -21.12 -8.54
C SER A 109 4.03 -20.87 -9.60
N TYR A 110 4.64 -21.94 -10.11
CA TYR A 110 5.63 -21.84 -11.18
C TYR A 110 5.09 -22.49 -12.46
N ASN A 111 5.27 -21.81 -13.59
CA ASN A 111 4.94 -22.29 -14.92
C ASN A 111 6.21 -22.30 -15.77
N THR A 112 6.52 -23.43 -16.41
CA THR A 112 7.75 -23.61 -17.20
C THR A 112 7.86 -22.69 -18.43
N LYS A 113 6.76 -22.05 -18.86
CA LYS A 113 6.75 -21.11 -19.99
C LYS A 113 6.74 -19.65 -19.56
N GLU A 114 6.08 -19.35 -18.44
CA GLU A 114 5.76 -17.99 -18.02
C GLU A 114 6.52 -17.54 -16.77
N GLY A 115 7.22 -18.45 -16.08
CA GLY A 115 7.92 -18.19 -14.83
C GLY A 115 6.99 -18.26 -13.62
N VAL A 116 7.29 -17.46 -12.60
CA VAL A 116 6.48 -17.39 -11.37
C VAL A 116 5.19 -16.63 -11.61
N ILE A 117 4.07 -17.20 -11.14
CA ILE A 117 2.73 -16.68 -11.30
C ILE A 117 2.07 -16.48 -9.95
N LEU A 118 1.50 -15.29 -9.73
CA LEU A 118 0.59 -14.98 -8.63
C LEU A 118 -0.87 -15.10 -9.07
N SER A 119 -1.61 -16.03 -8.49
CA SER A 119 -3.05 -16.15 -8.66
C SER A 119 -3.80 -15.61 -7.43
N TYR A 120 -4.78 -14.74 -7.63
CA TYR A 120 -5.54 -14.12 -6.54
C TYR A 120 -6.95 -13.74 -6.97
N PHE A 121 -7.83 -13.47 -6.01
CA PHE A 121 -9.20 -13.02 -6.28
C PHE A 121 -9.34 -11.52 -6.00
N SER A 122 -9.90 -10.78 -6.95
CA SER A 122 -10.23 -9.35 -6.81
C SER A 122 -11.48 -9.03 -7.61
N GLY A 123 -12.64 -9.50 -7.14
CA GLY A 123 -13.92 -9.44 -7.84
C GLY A 123 -14.08 -10.54 -8.87
N ASP A 124 -12.99 -10.90 -9.53
CA ASP A 124 -12.84 -12.09 -10.37
C ASP A 124 -11.46 -12.73 -10.12
N HIS A 125 -11.23 -13.93 -10.64
CA HIS A 125 -9.95 -14.61 -10.61
C HIS A 125 -8.93 -13.86 -11.48
N LYS A 126 -7.77 -13.55 -10.91
CA LYS A 126 -6.68 -12.84 -11.56
C LYS A 126 -5.39 -13.63 -11.47
N THR A 127 -4.54 -13.38 -12.45
CA THR A 127 -3.25 -14.04 -12.61
C THR A 127 -2.24 -12.99 -13.06
N GLU A 128 -1.12 -12.90 -12.38
CA GLU A 128 -0.02 -11.97 -12.71
C GLU A 128 1.29 -12.73 -12.82
N ILE A 129 2.06 -12.44 -13.86
CA ILE A 129 3.39 -13.01 -14.06
C ILE A 129 4.42 -12.12 -13.34
N LEU A 130 5.22 -12.70 -12.46
CA LEU A 130 6.15 -11.98 -11.59
C LEU A 130 7.52 -11.78 -12.27
N ASN A 131 7.52 -11.17 -13.45
CA ASN A 131 8.75 -10.81 -14.16
C ASN A 131 9.32 -9.46 -13.67
N GLU A 132 10.49 -9.09 -14.19
CA GLU A 132 11.16 -7.81 -13.85
C GLU A 132 10.24 -6.60 -14.00
N LYS A 133 9.48 -6.53 -15.10
CA LYS A 133 8.52 -5.44 -15.34
C LYS A 133 7.43 -5.37 -14.27
N PHE A 134 6.96 -6.51 -13.76
CA PHE A 134 6.02 -6.55 -12.65
C PHE A 134 6.66 -5.95 -11.40
N TRP A 135 7.88 -6.37 -11.06
CA TRP A 135 8.60 -5.91 -9.88
C TRP A 135 8.87 -4.40 -9.94
N ASP A 136 9.34 -3.89 -11.09
CA ASP A 136 9.55 -2.46 -11.31
C ASP A 136 8.26 -1.66 -11.13
N SER A 137 7.14 -2.15 -11.69
CA SER A 137 5.86 -1.48 -11.57
C SER A 137 5.34 -1.50 -10.13
N LEU A 138 5.58 -2.58 -9.40
CA LEU A 138 5.21 -2.70 -7.99
C LEU A 138 6.01 -1.70 -7.17
N GLU A 139 7.33 -1.65 -7.32
CA GLU A 139 8.20 -0.72 -6.61
C GLU A 139 7.80 0.74 -6.88
N GLN A 140 7.58 1.09 -8.14
CA GLN A 140 7.11 2.43 -8.52
C GLN A 140 5.78 2.82 -7.85
N ASP A 141 4.86 1.87 -7.66
CA ASP A 141 3.60 2.13 -6.95
C ASP A 141 3.81 2.45 -5.48
N PHE A 142 4.75 1.76 -4.82
CA PHE A 142 5.11 2.01 -3.43
C PHE A 142 5.85 3.34 -3.27
N GLU A 143 6.92 3.56 -4.05
CA GLU A 143 7.74 4.76 -3.99
C GLU A 143 6.91 6.02 -4.25
N LEU A 144 6.08 6.00 -5.30
CA LEU A 144 5.26 7.15 -5.66
C LEU A 144 4.19 7.42 -4.59
N SER A 145 3.62 6.38 -3.98
CA SER A 145 2.68 6.55 -2.87
C SER A 145 3.38 7.19 -1.67
N GLU A 146 4.57 6.72 -1.33
CA GLU A 146 5.36 7.25 -0.22
C GLU A 146 5.72 8.72 -0.46
N GLN A 147 6.22 9.05 -1.66
CA GLN A 147 6.58 10.40 -2.05
C GLN A 147 5.39 11.36 -1.90
N LEU A 148 4.24 11.00 -2.47
CA LEU A 148 3.05 11.85 -2.44
C LEU A 148 2.47 12.00 -1.03
N LEU A 149 2.59 10.98 -0.17
CA LEU A 149 2.21 11.08 1.25
C LEU A 149 3.17 12.00 2.03
N LYS A 150 4.48 11.91 1.78
CA LYS A 150 5.47 12.79 2.42
C LYS A 150 5.21 14.26 2.10
N GLU A 151 4.79 14.58 0.87
CA GLU A 151 4.38 15.95 0.49
C GLU A 151 3.19 16.48 1.34
N LEU A 152 2.31 15.61 1.86
CA LEU A 152 1.19 15.99 2.74
C LEU A 152 1.58 16.15 4.22
N THR A 153 2.78 15.69 4.58
CA THR A 153 3.25 15.67 5.97
C THR A 153 4.04 16.93 6.34
N VAL A 154 4.48 17.70 5.33
CA VAL A 154 5.11 19.02 5.46
C VAL A 154 4.08 20.03 5.95
#